data_AF-A0A918EH75-F1
#
_entry.id   AF-A0A918EH75-F1
#
_cell.length_a   1.000
_cell.length_b   1.000
_cell.length_c   1.000
_cell.angle_alpha   90.00
_cell.angle_beta   90.00
_cell.angle_gamma   90.00
#
_symmetry.space_group_name_H-M   'P 1'
#
loop_
_entity.id
_entity.type
_entity.pdbx_description
1 polymer ?
#
loop_
_entity_poly.entity_id
_entity_poly.type
_entity_poly.pdbx_seq_one_letter_code
_entity_poly.pdbx_strand_id
1 'polypeptide(L)'
;MVDQQWAVERLQQFVSKIEQMSELYRTIHTIGSDRFEADAIEREISELEDELCQLEPAVQIIMDAVDPELKDYQRFDPDHSVLAGGLSWTERWLPARRAALRAVGLHTVGLEAKRRMQVDSGRDSGASGIEGLEGADFELVWPRQLFVREGEALLAHAGQGFEQQCEWLLTEAFAGSAAVDALNTSGTFSEAWGTDLPDSRPRGPREFLSRLVQGADRLREASVRTPYWSQRRRAIAPSMIDMATVAREFVRIVGSFRTNGYFDREFPKICVDDHETVFVDGSDVLQQMLGIPNLHWPLRADQLLEIEDALFDVIEALHDLVARPRARYFHSYGGCGWHYSQFAIEPARALYRWRVNQLLDRSDLGLRLADEGEDVGRLVAVTDDARADLVSRLTSRPPDRITDRVRHGIALFRARAATEHDKRSAILTLAGILEERRQLLKDNLVKKDEGALFDIANNFALRHQDLKQQRDYDPAFLDWIFWWYLATVELSDHLLSRPTS
;
A
#
# COMPACT_ATOMS: atom_id res chain seq x y z
N MET A 1 20.27 -10.92 -43.07
CA MET A 1 19.81 -9.64 -42.47
C MET A 1 18.29 -9.67 -42.52
N VAL A 2 17.65 -9.95 -41.40
CA VAL A 2 16.19 -9.88 -41.28
C VAL A 2 15.84 -8.39 -41.24
N ASP A 3 14.85 -7.98 -42.04
CA ASP A 3 14.35 -6.61 -42.02
C ASP A 3 13.75 -6.29 -40.64
N GLN A 4 14.25 -5.23 -40.01
CA GLN A 4 13.85 -4.80 -38.66
C GLN A 4 12.34 -4.53 -38.60
N GLN A 5 11.78 -3.95 -39.66
CA GLN A 5 10.35 -3.66 -39.71
C GLN A 5 9.53 -4.95 -39.79
N TRP A 6 9.94 -5.89 -40.63
CA TRP A 6 9.31 -7.21 -40.75
C TRP A 6 9.34 -7.99 -39.43
N ALA A 7 10.43 -7.94 -38.66
CA ALA A 7 10.55 -8.65 -37.39
C ALA A 7 9.58 -8.10 -36.32
N VAL A 8 9.43 -6.77 -36.24
CA VAL A 8 8.48 -6.12 -35.32
C VAL A 8 7.04 -6.46 -35.73
N GLU A 9 6.73 -6.39 -37.03
CA GLU A 9 5.40 -6.73 -37.54
C GLU A 9 5.00 -8.18 -37.21
N ARG A 10 5.92 -9.14 -37.33
CA ARG A 10 5.66 -10.56 -37.00
C ARG A 10 5.44 -10.78 -35.51
N LEU A 11 6.23 -10.14 -34.66
CA LEU A 11 6.05 -10.21 -33.20
C LEU A 11 4.73 -9.58 -32.75
N GLN A 12 4.36 -8.44 -33.34
CA GLN A 12 3.09 -7.77 -33.04
C GLN A 12 1.89 -8.57 -33.54
N GLN A 13 1.98 -9.16 -34.73
CA GLN A 13 0.94 -10.05 -35.27
C GLN A 13 0.71 -11.25 -34.34
N PHE A 14 1.79 -11.85 -33.83
CA PHE A 14 1.73 -12.97 -32.90
C PHE A 14 1.08 -12.58 -31.57
N VAL A 15 1.50 -11.47 -30.96
CA VAL A 15 0.89 -10.94 -29.72
C VAL A 15 -0.60 -10.66 -29.92
N SER A 16 -0.98 -10.03 -31.03
CA SER A 16 -2.36 -9.67 -31.31
C SER A 16 -3.27 -10.90 -31.42
N LYS A 17 -2.81 -11.98 -32.06
CA LYS A 17 -3.59 -13.23 -32.17
C LYS A 17 -3.77 -13.93 -30.81
N ILE A 18 -2.75 -13.89 -29.94
CA ILE A 18 -2.88 -14.40 -28.56
C ILE A 18 -3.91 -13.58 -27.77
N GLU A 19 -3.98 -12.28 -27.99
CA GLU A 19 -4.98 -11.41 -27.35
C GLU A 19 -6.39 -11.64 -27.88
N GLN A 20 -6.56 -11.84 -29.20
CA GLN A 20 -7.85 -12.22 -29.80
C GLN A 20 -8.35 -13.54 -29.22
N MET A 21 -7.49 -14.54 -29.15
CA MET A 21 -7.82 -15.84 -28.54
C MET A 21 -8.19 -15.67 -27.05
N SER A 22 -7.45 -14.84 -26.31
CA SER A 22 -7.79 -14.53 -24.91
C SER A 22 -9.17 -13.91 -24.74
N GLU A 23 -9.62 -13.11 -25.71
CA GLU A 23 -10.93 -12.47 -25.64
C GLU A 23 -12.05 -13.45 -25.97
N LEU A 24 -11.89 -14.29 -27.00
CA LEU A 24 -12.85 -15.33 -27.34
C LEU A 24 -13.05 -16.33 -26.18
N TYR A 25 -11.97 -16.71 -25.49
CA TYR A 25 -12.08 -17.55 -24.29
C TYR A 25 -12.82 -16.86 -23.13
N ARG A 26 -12.74 -15.53 -22.98
CA ARG A 26 -13.57 -14.79 -22.02
C ARG A 26 -15.02 -14.78 -22.44
N THR A 27 -15.30 -14.60 -23.73
CA THR A 27 -16.66 -14.54 -24.29
C THR A 27 -17.38 -15.89 -24.18
N ILE A 28 -16.70 -17.02 -24.42
CA ILE A 28 -17.25 -18.36 -24.17
C ILE A 28 -17.64 -18.52 -22.69
N HIS A 29 -16.84 -17.98 -21.78
CA HIS A 29 -17.08 -18.12 -20.34
C HIS A 29 -18.29 -17.29 -19.86
N THR A 30 -18.67 -16.22 -20.58
CA THR A 30 -19.82 -15.37 -20.24
C THR A 30 -21.14 -15.79 -20.90
N ILE A 31 -21.13 -16.50 -22.04
CA ILE A 31 -22.36 -16.81 -22.80
C ILE A 31 -23.24 -17.89 -22.15
N GLY A 32 -22.69 -18.79 -21.32
CA GLY A 32 -23.45 -19.70 -20.47
C GLY A 32 -24.56 -20.53 -21.18
N SER A 33 -24.28 -21.80 -21.49
CA SER A 33 -25.24 -22.82 -21.96
C SER A 33 -26.01 -22.58 -23.28
N ASP A 34 -25.78 -21.49 -24.03
CA ASP A 34 -26.28 -21.40 -25.41
C ASP A 34 -25.34 -22.14 -26.38
N ARG A 35 -25.75 -23.34 -26.80
CA ARG A 35 -24.91 -24.29 -27.54
C ARG A 35 -24.50 -23.80 -28.93
N PHE A 36 -25.32 -22.96 -29.58
CA PHE A 36 -25.10 -22.60 -30.98
C PHE A 36 -24.06 -21.48 -31.15
N GLU A 37 -23.99 -20.55 -30.21
CA GLU A 37 -22.96 -19.49 -30.18
C GLU A 37 -21.62 -20.03 -29.69
N ALA A 38 -21.62 -20.99 -28.75
CA ALA A 38 -20.41 -21.65 -28.26
C ALA A 38 -19.67 -22.41 -29.40
N ASP A 39 -20.38 -23.19 -30.22
CA ASP A 39 -19.79 -23.94 -31.33
C ASP A 39 -19.15 -23.04 -32.41
N ALA A 40 -19.67 -21.82 -32.59
CA ALA A 40 -19.10 -20.85 -33.51
C ALA A 40 -17.79 -20.26 -32.98
N ILE A 41 -17.75 -19.91 -31.69
CA ILE A 41 -16.56 -19.35 -31.06
C ILE A 41 -15.47 -20.41 -30.89
N GLU A 42 -15.82 -21.66 -30.59
CA GLU A 42 -14.85 -22.77 -30.54
C GLU A 42 -14.15 -23.00 -31.89
N ARG A 43 -14.88 -22.86 -33.01
CA ARG A 43 -14.28 -22.92 -34.35
C ARG A 43 -13.30 -21.78 -34.59
N GLU A 44 -13.65 -20.56 -34.19
CA GLU A 44 -12.79 -19.38 -34.33
C GLU A 44 -11.52 -19.48 -33.47
N ILE A 45 -11.64 -20.04 -32.25
CA ILE A 45 -10.49 -20.34 -31.40
C ILE A 45 -9.56 -21.36 -32.06
N SER A 46 -10.11 -22.42 -32.65
CA SER A 46 -9.32 -23.44 -33.36
C SER A 46 -8.57 -22.84 -34.57
N GLU A 47 -9.21 -21.96 -35.32
CA GLU A 47 -8.58 -21.26 -36.45
C GLU A 47 -7.44 -20.33 -35.99
N LEU A 48 -7.65 -19.58 -34.89
CA LEU A 48 -6.60 -18.74 -34.30
C LEU A 48 -5.41 -19.56 -33.77
N GLU A 49 -5.67 -20.73 -33.20
CA GLU A 49 -4.60 -21.62 -32.73
C GLU A 49 -3.75 -22.15 -33.88
N ASP A 50 -4.37 -22.54 -34.99
CA ASP A 50 -3.65 -22.94 -36.21
C ASP A 50 -2.77 -21.80 -36.75
N GLU A 51 -3.28 -20.57 -36.79
CA GLU A 51 -2.52 -19.41 -37.23
C GLU A 51 -1.36 -19.07 -36.29
N LEU A 52 -1.55 -19.21 -34.97
CA LEU A 52 -0.48 -19.04 -33.99
C LEU A 52 0.61 -20.09 -34.14
N CYS A 53 0.24 -21.35 -34.38
CA CYS A 53 1.18 -22.43 -34.67
C CYS A 53 1.99 -22.16 -35.96
N GLN A 54 1.39 -21.52 -36.96
CA GLN A 54 2.10 -21.14 -38.19
C GLN A 54 3.08 -19.96 -37.99
N LEU A 55 2.76 -19.01 -37.11
CA LEU A 55 3.61 -17.85 -36.83
C LEU A 55 4.76 -18.17 -35.87
N GLU A 56 4.55 -19.11 -34.95
CA GLU A 56 5.46 -19.47 -33.87
C GLU A 56 6.92 -19.74 -34.32
N PRO A 57 7.20 -20.52 -35.38
CA PRO A 57 8.58 -20.77 -35.81
C PRO A 57 9.34 -19.51 -36.21
N ALA A 58 8.69 -18.58 -36.91
CA ALA A 58 9.31 -17.32 -37.33
C ALA A 58 9.56 -16.40 -36.12
N VAL A 59 8.60 -16.34 -35.20
CA VAL A 59 8.70 -15.57 -33.96
C VAL A 59 9.83 -16.07 -33.07
N GLN A 60 9.99 -17.38 -32.96
CA GLN A 60 11.08 -18.01 -32.20
C GLN A 60 12.46 -17.67 -32.75
N ILE A 61 12.62 -17.68 -34.08
CA ILE A 61 13.87 -17.25 -34.73
C ILE A 61 14.17 -15.78 -34.42
N ILE A 62 13.15 -14.92 -34.42
CA ILE A 62 13.31 -13.50 -34.09
C ILE A 62 13.69 -13.34 -32.61
N MET A 63 13.01 -14.04 -31.69
CA MET A 63 13.30 -14.00 -30.26
C MET A 63 14.72 -14.47 -29.95
N ASP A 64 15.15 -15.61 -30.50
CA ASP A 64 16.52 -16.14 -30.33
C ASP A 64 17.59 -15.18 -30.85
N ALA A 65 17.30 -14.50 -31.97
CA ALA A 65 18.20 -13.49 -32.54
C ALA A 65 18.29 -12.20 -31.70
N VAL A 66 17.23 -11.87 -30.95
CA VAL A 66 17.19 -10.69 -30.05
C VAL A 66 17.83 -11.02 -28.71
N ASP A 67 17.45 -12.15 -28.12
CA ASP A 67 17.95 -12.66 -26.84
C ASP A 67 17.66 -14.17 -26.76
N PRO A 68 18.70 -15.04 -26.74
CA PRO A 68 18.52 -16.48 -26.66
C PRO A 68 17.71 -16.99 -25.47
N GLU A 69 17.56 -16.20 -24.40
CA GLU A 69 16.75 -16.57 -23.22
C GLU A 69 15.24 -16.39 -23.45
N LEU A 70 14.83 -15.69 -24.52
CA LEU A 70 13.41 -15.43 -24.80
C LEU A 70 12.68 -16.58 -25.49
N LYS A 71 13.40 -17.57 -26.03
CA LYS A 71 12.82 -18.72 -26.76
C LYS A 71 12.31 -19.85 -25.85
N ASP A 72 12.68 -19.83 -24.57
CA ASP A 72 12.50 -20.94 -23.62
C ASP A 72 11.09 -21.00 -22.99
N TYR A 73 10.04 -21.03 -23.82
CA TYR A 73 8.69 -21.43 -23.39
C TYR A 73 8.34 -22.82 -23.99
N GLN A 74 7.55 -23.63 -23.28
CA GLN A 74 7.29 -25.04 -23.66
C GLN A 74 6.74 -25.17 -25.09
N ARG A 75 7.44 -25.96 -25.91
CA ARG A 75 7.10 -26.21 -27.32
C ARG A 75 5.95 -27.23 -27.43
N PHE A 76 4.99 -26.99 -28.31
CA PHE A 76 4.00 -28.01 -28.69
C PHE A 76 4.67 -29.12 -29.50
N ASP A 77 4.45 -30.37 -29.11
CA ASP A 77 4.82 -31.56 -29.87
C ASP A 77 3.55 -32.11 -30.55
N PRO A 78 3.40 -31.98 -31.87
CA PRO A 78 2.22 -32.46 -32.59
C PRO A 78 2.05 -34.00 -32.53
N ASP A 79 3.09 -34.74 -32.14
CA ASP A 79 3.05 -36.20 -31.99
C ASP A 79 2.67 -36.67 -30.56
N HIS A 80 2.50 -35.75 -29.60
CA HIS A 80 2.00 -36.06 -28.26
C HIS A 80 0.45 -36.00 -28.21
N SER A 81 -0.18 -37.16 -28.11
CA SER A 81 -1.63 -37.32 -28.04
C SER A 81 -2.26 -36.66 -26.80
N VAL A 82 -3.29 -35.84 -27.03
CA VAL A 82 -4.04 -34.98 -26.09
C VAL A 82 -5.02 -35.77 -25.18
N LEU A 83 -4.70 -37.01 -24.82
CA LEU A 83 -5.54 -37.77 -23.89
C LEU A 83 -4.85 -37.87 -22.52
N ALA A 84 -5.41 -37.11 -21.57
CA ALA A 84 -5.02 -36.91 -20.16
C ALA A 84 -4.08 -35.72 -19.89
N GLY A 85 -4.66 -34.52 -19.71
CA GLY A 85 -3.99 -33.38 -19.08
C GLY A 85 -3.42 -32.32 -20.03
N GLY A 86 -4.11 -32.02 -21.14
CA GLY A 86 -3.66 -31.01 -22.12
C GLY A 86 -3.38 -29.65 -21.46
N LEU A 87 -2.21 -29.10 -21.72
CA LEU A 87 -1.82 -27.75 -21.31
C LEU A 87 -2.91 -26.76 -21.72
N SER A 88 -3.38 -25.95 -20.79
CA SER A 88 -4.34 -24.88 -21.08
C SER A 88 -3.73 -23.93 -22.12
N TRP A 89 -4.54 -23.35 -23.02
CA TRP A 89 -4.08 -22.28 -23.93
C TRP A 89 -3.30 -21.19 -23.17
N THR A 90 -3.68 -20.94 -21.90
CA THR A 90 -3.00 -19.99 -21.01
C THR A 90 -1.58 -20.41 -20.64
N GLU A 91 -1.31 -21.70 -20.46
CA GLU A 91 0.00 -22.23 -20.11
C GLU A 91 0.96 -22.17 -21.31
N ARG A 92 0.44 -22.33 -22.53
CA ARG A 92 1.22 -22.23 -23.76
C ARG A 92 1.47 -20.79 -24.21
N TRP A 93 0.40 -20.02 -24.38
CA TRP A 93 0.48 -18.76 -25.13
C TRP A 93 0.72 -17.54 -24.24
N LEU A 94 0.42 -17.59 -22.94
CA LEU A 94 0.68 -16.45 -22.05
C LEU A 94 2.20 -16.20 -21.82
N PRO A 95 3.05 -17.22 -21.61
CA PRO A 95 4.50 -17.04 -21.58
C PRO A 95 5.05 -16.55 -22.93
N ALA A 96 4.57 -17.11 -24.04
CA ALA A 96 4.95 -16.74 -25.40
C ALA A 96 4.64 -15.25 -25.69
N ARG A 97 3.47 -14.76 -25.26
CA ARG A 97 3.09 -13.34 -25.36
C ARG A 97 4.05 -12.44 -24.59
N ARG A 98 4.42 -12.81 -23.36
CA ARG A 98 5.36 -12.02 -22.53
C ARG A 98 6.75 -11.99 -23.15
N ALA A 99 7.23 -13.11 -23.68
CA ALA A 99 8.49 -13.16 -24.43
C ALA A 99 8.44 -12.26 -25.68
N ALA A 100 7.33 -12.29 -26.42
CA ALA A 100 7.18 -11.52 -27.66
C ALA A 100 7.15 -10.02 -27.39
N LEU A 101 6.43 -9.57 -26.37
CA LEU A 101 6.40 -8.17 -25.94
C LEU A 101 7.79 -7.67 -25.48
N ARG A 102 8.55 -8.52 -24.77
CA ARG A 102 9.94 -8.21 -24.39
C ARG A 102 10.85 -8.11 -25.62
N ALA A 103 10.72 -9.03 -26.57
CA ALA A 103 11.46 -8.98 -27.83
C ALA A 103 11.14 -7.71 -28.63
N VAL A 104 9.86 -7.30 -28.72
CA VAL A 104 9.46 -6.03 -29.36
C VAL A 104 10.11 -4.84 -28.68
N GLY A 105 10.09 -4.79 -27.33
CA GLY A 105 10.72 -3.72 -26.55
C GLY A 105 12.24 -3.63 -26.75
N LEU A 106 12.95 -4.76 -26.67
CA LEU A 106 14.41 -4.81 -26.86
C LEU A 106 14.83 -4.45 -28.29
N HIS A 107 14.03 -4.87 -29.27
CA HIS A 107 14.28 -4.62 -30.68
C HIS A 107 13.95 -3.17 -31.10
N THR A 108 12.99 -2.51 -30.44
CA THR A 108 12.64 -1.10 -30.67
C THR A 108 13.56 -0.12 -29.93
N VAL A 109 14.07 -0.50 -28.76
CA VAL A 109 14.95 0.36 -27.95
C VAL A 109 16.44 0.16 -28.28
N GLY A 110 16.79 -0.88 -29.04
CA GLY A 110 18.11 -1.11 -29.61
C GLY A 110 19.16 -1.51 -28.57
N LEU A 111 19.60 -2.77 -28.61
CA LEU A 111 20.68 -3.36 -27.81
C LEU A 111 21.98 -2.52 -27.77
N GLU A 112 22.18 -1.67 -28.77
CA GLU A 112 23.34 -0.80 -28.94
C GLU A 112 23.33 0.41 -27.98
N ALA A 113 22.15 0.88 -27.57
CA ALA A 113 21.99 1.88 -26.52
C ALA A 113 22.41 1.33 -25.15
N LYS A 114 22.13 0.04 -24.88
CA LYS A 114 22.51 -0.66 -23.65
C LYS A 114 24.03 -0.87 -23.54
N ARG A 115 24.72 -1.12 -24.66
CA ARG A 115 26.20 -1.25 -24.67
C ARG A 115 26.94 0.07 -24.46
N ARG A 116 26.40 1.19 -24.93
CA ARG A 116 27.03 2.51 -24.75
C ARG A 116 26.98 3.00 -23.30
N MET A 117 25.98 2.58 -22.52
CA MET A 117 25.85 2.95 -21.11
C MET A 117 26.79 2.18 -20.16
N GLN A 118 27.35 1.03 -20.57
CA GLN A 118 28.24 0.23 -19.73
C GLN A 118 29.72 0.68 -19.76
N VAL A 119 30.13 1.53 -20.70
CA VAL A 119 31.55 1.93 -20.86
C VAL A 119 31.93 3.12 -19.97
N ASP A 120 30.97 3.91 -19.49
CA ASP A 120 31.23 5.20 -18.82
C ASP A 120 31.34 5.14 -17.28
N SER A 121 31.23 3.97 -16.64
CA SER A 121 31.26 3.86 -15.17
C SER A 121 32.62 3.49 -14.54
N GLY A 122 33.72 3.57 -15.29
CA GLY A 122 35.05 3.18 -14.81
C GLY A 122 35.89 4.32 -14.22
N ARG A 123 35.67 4.69 -12.94
CA ARG A 123 36.69 5.15 -11.96
C ARG A 123 36.04 5.84 -10.75
N ASP A 124 36.02 5.18 -9.60
CA ASP A 124 36.81 5.60 -8.44
C ASP A 124 36.82 4.53 -7.36
N SER A 125 37.96 4.38 -6.69
CA SER A 125 38.26 3.30 -5.77
C SER A 125 38.17 3.76 -4.31
N GLY A 126 37.36 3.06 -3.51
CA GLY A 126 37.61 2.90 -2.07
C GLY A 126 36.53 3.41 -1.12
N ALA A 127 35.37 2.73 -1.04
CA ALA A 127 34.53 2.70 0.16
C ALA A 127 33.56 1.50 0.17
N SER A 128 33.60 0.69 1.24
CA SER A 128 32.51 -0.11 1.84
C SER A 128 31.41 -0.74 0.94
N GLY A 129 31.29 -2.08 0.96
CA GLY A 129 30.43 -2.95 0.12
C GLY A 129 28.90 -2.83 0.20
N ILE A 130 28.35 -1.62 0.07
CA ILE A 130 26.91 -1.32 -0.08
C ILE A 130 26.60 -0.69 -1.46
N GLU A 131 27.62 -0.39 -2.29
CA GLU A 131 27.53 0.42 -3.53
C GLU A 131 26.66 -0.14 -4.69
N GLY A 132 25.85 -1.18 -4.50
CA GLY A 132 24.98 -1.75 -5.55
C GLY A 132 23.47 -1.70 -5.28
N LEU A 133 23.04 -1.38 -4.06
CA LEU A 133 21.61 -1.42 -3.64
C LEU A 133 21.02 -0.02 -3.36
N GLU A 134 21.73 1.04 -3.75
CA GLU A 134 21.42 2.44 -3.42
C GLU A 134 20.92 3.27 -4.62
N GLY A 135 20.63 2.60 -5.73
CA GLY A 135 20.19 3.22 -6.98
C GLY A 135 18.70 3.61 -6.98
N ALA A 136 18.31 4.40 -7.98
CA ALA A 136 16.90 4.75 -8.26
C ALA A 136 15.99 3.51 -8.44
N ASP A 137 16.60 2.35 -8.68
CA ASP A 137 15.93 1.07 -8.86
C ASP A 137 15.40 0.46 -7.52
N PHE A 138 15.87 0.96 -6.37
CA PHE A 138 15.45 0.49 -5.03
C PHE A 138 14.60 1.55 -4.30
N GLU A 139 13.47 1.91 -4.91
CA GLU A 139 12.51 2.87 -4.35
C GLU A 139 11.41 2.16 -3.55
N LEU A 140 11.25 2.51 -2.27
CA LEU A 140 10.24 1.96 -1.39
C LEU A 140 8.87 2.58 -1.68
N VAL A 141 7.87 1.73 -1.87
CA VAL A 141 6.46 2.11 -1.95
C VAL A 141 5.73 1.86 -0.63
N TRP A 142 6.48 1.56 0.43
CA TRP A 142 6.06 1.41 1.82
C TRP A 142 6.78 2.44 2.70
N PRO A 143 6.24 2.75 3.90
CA PRO A 143 7.02 3.43 4.92
C PRO A 143 8.28 2.63 5.25
N ARG A 144 9.44 3.29 5.28
CA ARG A 144 10.73 2.64 5.59
C ARG A 144 10.69 1.84 6.88
N GLN A 145 10.13 2.41 7.94
CA GLN A 145 10.05 1.75 9.25
C GLN A 145 9.19 0.47 9.18
N LEU A 146 8.13 0.47 8.37
CA LEU A 146 7.29 -0.71 8.19
C LEU A 146 8.05 -1.81 7.44
N PHE A 147 8.78 -1.45 6.38
CA PHE A 147 9.64 -2.39 5.65
C PHE A 147 10.67 -3.03 6.59
N VAL A 148 11.38 -2.23 7.40
CA VAL A 148 12.36 -2.73 8.39
C VAL A 148 11.70 -3.71 9.34
N ARG A 149 10.60 -3.32 10.00
CA ARG A 149 9.90 -4.17 10.97
C ARG A 149 9.47 -5.50 10.36
N GLU A 150 8.93 -5.46 9.14
CA GLU A 150 8.45 -6.65 8.44
C GLU A 150 9.59 -7.54 7.96
N GLY A 151 10.70 -6.95 7.51
CA GLY A 151 11.93 -7.65 7.16
C GLY A 151 12.56 -8.34 8.37
N GLU A 152 12.67 -7.65 9.50
CA GLU A 152 13.17 -8.22 10.77
C GLU A 152 12.28 -9.37 11.27
N ALA A 153 10.95 -9.18 11.23
CA ALA A 153 10.01 -10.23 11.61
C ALA A 153 10.17 -11.49 10.74
N LEU A 154 10.38 -11.30 9.43
CA LEU A 154 10.60 -12.41 8.49
C LEU A 154 11.95 -13.09 8.73
N LEU A 155 13.03 -12.33 8.98
CA LEU A 155 14.35 -12.86 9.30
C LEU A 155 14.37 -13.67 10.62
N ALA A 156 13.60 -13.23 11.61
CA ALA A 156 13.47 -13.90 12.90
C ALA A 156 12.75 -15.25 12.80
N HIS A 157 11.77 -15.38 11.89
CA HIS A 157 10.94 -16.56 11.72
C HIS A 157 11.24 -17.34 10.44
N ALA A 158 12.47 -17.27 9.94
CA ALA A 158 12.83 -17.95 8.70
C ALA A 158 12.65 -19.47 8.83
N GLY A 159 11.77 -20.02 7.99
CA GLY A 159 11.48 -21.45 7.91
C GLY A 159 11.25 -21.89 6.47
N GLN A 160 10.47 -22.96 6.28
CA GLN A 160 10.04 -23.38 4.94
C GLN A 160 9.21 -22.25 4.30
N GLY A 161 9.51 -21.93 3.04
CA GLY A 161 8.84 -20.85 2.30
C GLY A 161 9.43 -19.44 2.51
N PHE A 162 10.53 -19.30 3.27
CA PHE A 162 11.18 -18.00 3.50
C PHE A 162 11.50 -17.25 2.20
N GLU A 163 11.98 -17.95 1.17
CA GLU A 163 12.31 -17.35 -0.13
C GLU A 163 11.08 -16.72 -0.80
N GLN A 164 9.97 -17.45 -0.87
CA GLN A 164 8.71 -16.96 -1.42
C GLN A 164 8.13 -15.79 -0.61
N GLN A 165 8.26 -15.85 0.72
CA GLN A 165 7.83 -14.77 1.61
C GLN A 165 8.71 -13.52 1.44
N CYS A 166 10.01 -13.70 1.24
CA CYS A 166 10.97 -12.63 0.98
C CYS A 166 10.67 -11.99 -0.38
N GLU A 167 10.53 -12.78 -1.44
CA GLU A 167 10.13 -12.31 -2.77
C GLU A 167 8.82 -11.52 -2.70
N TRP A 168 7.83 -12.00 -1.95
CA TRP A 168 6.56 -11.31 -1.79
C TRP A 168 6.70 -9.98 -1.04
N LEU A 169 7.45 -9.96 0.06
CA LEU A 169 7.75 -8.71 0.77
C LEU A 169 8.41 -7.68 -0.16
N LEU A 170 9.38 -8.10 -0.98
CA LEU A 170 10.07 -7.20 -1.91
C LEU A 170 9.13 -6.72 -3.02
N THR A 171 8.28 -7.60 -3.55
CA THR A 171 7.25 -7.28 -4.56
C THR A 171 6.28 -6.21 -4.06
N GLU A 172 5.90 -6.27 -2.79
CA GLU A 172 4.97 -5.29 -2.21
C GLU A 172 5.66 -4.00 -1.79
N ALA A 173 6.88 -4.08 -1.26
CA ALA A 173 7.57 -2.96 -0.62
C ALA A 173 8.34 -2.06 -1.58
N PHE A 174 8.74 -2.55 -2.77
CA PHE A 174 9.53 -1.81 -3.74
C PHE A 174 8.74 -1.46 -5.02
N ALA A 175 9.13 -0.36 -5.65
CA ALA A 175 8.65 0.00 -6.97
C ALA A 175 9.34 -0.89 -8.04
N GLY A 176 8.55 -1.51 -8.92
CA GLY A 176 9.06 -2.34 -10.00
C GLY A 176 9.60 -3.70 -9.55
N SER A 177 10.39 -4.36 -10.40
CA SER A 177 10.91 -5.72 -10.16
C SER A 177 12.35 -5.75 -9.67
N ALA A 178 13.08 -4.62 -9.66
CA ALA A 178 14.53 -4.60 -9.47
C ALA A 178 15.00 -5.28 -8.17
N ALA A 179 14.28 -5.09 -7.05
CA ALA A 179 14.61 -5.75 -5.80
C ALA A 179 14.44 -7.27 -5.86
N VAL A 180 13.42 -7.76 -6.57
CA VAL A 180 13.16 -9.18 -6.79
C VAL A 180 14.17 -9.76 -7.79
N ASP A 181 14.47 -9.05 -8.86
CA ASP A 181 15.46 -9.45 -9.87
C ASP A 181 16.86 -9.58 -9.23
N ALA A 182 17.22 -8.65 -8.34
CA ALA A 182 18.45 -8.69 -7.58
C ALA A 182 18.49 -9.85 -6.56
N LEU A 183 17.37 -10.15 -5.91
CA LEU A 183 17.23 -11.33 -5.04
C LEU A 183 17.50 -12.62 -5.84
N ASN A 184 16.84 -12.77 -6.99
CA ASN A 184 16.94 -13.96 -7.84
C ASN A 184 18.36 -14.13 -8.40
N THR A 185 19.03 -13.02 -8.76
CA THR A 185 20.42 -13.03 -9.24
C THR A 185 21.42 -13.33 -8.12
N SER A 186 21.08 -13.02 -6.86
CA SER A 186 21.91 -13.34 -5.69
C SER A 186 21.85 -14.84 -5.32
N GLY A 187 20.87 -15.58 -5.85
CA GLY A 187 20.69 -17.02 -5.62
C GLY A 187 21.35 -17.94 -6.65
N THR A 188 21.79 -17.44 -7.82
CA THR A 188 22.15 -18.26 -9.00
C THR A 188 23.63 -18.67 -9.12
N PHE A 189 24.49 -18.47 -8.12
CA PHE A 189 25.82 -19.10 -8.11
C PHE A 189 25.75 -20.55 -7.60
N SER A 190 25.21 -21.44 -8.43
CA SER A 190 25.44 -22.88 -8.32
C SER A 190 26.76 -23.21 -9.03
N GLU A 191 27.78 -23.53 -8.24
CA GLU A 191 28.99 -24.33 -8.55
C GLU A 191 29.46 -24.43 -10.02
N ALA A 192 29.67 -23.30 -10.71
CA ALA A 192 30.36 -23.27 -12.00
C ALA A 192 31.77 -22.69 -11.85
N TRP A 193 32.72 -23.58 -11.55
CA TRP A 193 34.17 -23.47 -11.79
C TRP A 193 34.87 -22.13 -11.47
N GLY A 194 35.40 -22.08 -10.24
CA GLY A 194 36.64 -21.42 -9.81
C GLY A 194 37.15 -20.17 -10.54
N THR A 195 37.01 -19.02 -9.87
CA THR A 195 38.11 -18.07 -9.63
C THR A 195 37.76 -17.19 -8.43
N ASP A 196 38.68 -17.08 -7.48
CA ASP A 196 38.60 -16.20 -6.31
C ASP A 196 38.48 -14.73 -6.74
N LEU A 197 37.26 -14.20 -6.75
CA LEU A 197 37.00 -12.76 -6.67
C LEU A 197 36.51 -12.44 -5.26
N PRO A 198 36.86 -11.26 -4.68
CA PRO A 198 36.42 -10.87 -3.35
C PRO A 198 34.94 -10.51 -3.41
N ASP A 199 34.09 -11.54 -3.35
CA ASP A 199 32.68 -11.42 -3.68
C ASP A 199 31.93 -10.73 -2.53
N SER A 200 31.61 -9.45 -2.75
CA SER A 200 30.83 -8.63 -1.83
C SER A 200 29.33 -8.87 -1.99
N ARG A 201 28.90 -9.82 -2.83
CA ARG A 201 27.48 -10.09 -3.12
C ARG A 201 26.82 -10.90 -1.98
N PRO A 202 25.56 -10.61 -1.63
CA PRO A 202 24.85 -11.34 -0.57
C PRO A 202 24.64 -12.80 -0.99
N ARG A 203 24.97 -13.77 -0.15
CA ARG A 203 24.72 -15.20 -0.44
C ARG A 203 23.30 -15.57 0.00
N GLY A 204 22.39 -15.61 -0.96
CA GLY A 204 21.03 -16.10 -0.80
C GLY A 204 20.03 -15.14 -0.11
N PRO A 205 18.72 -15.50 -0.09
CA PRO A 205 17.64 -14.59 0.29
C PRO A 205 17.76 -13.96 1.68
N ARG A 206 18.28 -14.73 2.65
CA ARG A 206 18.37 -14.28 4.05
C ARG A 206 19.42 -13.17 4.21
N GLU A 207 20.59 -13.33 3.61
CA GLU A 207 21.64 -12.32 3.68
C GLU A 207 21.25 -11.07 2.88
N PHE A 208 20.61 -11.26 1.72
CA PHE A 208 20.10 -10.16 0.91
C PHE A 208 19.11 -9.29 1.68
N LEU A 209 18.07 -9.90 2.28
CA LEU A 209 17.09 -9.18 3.08
C LEU A 209 17.72 -8.52 4.30
N SER A 210 18.63 -9.21 5.00
CA SER A 210 19.35 -8.65 6.15
C SER A 210 20.12 -7.38 5.80
N ARG A 211 20.76 -7.33 4.64
CA ARG A 211 21.49 -6.13 4.18
C ARG A 211 20.55 -5.00 3.80
N LEU A 212 19.42 -5.28 3.12
CA LEU A 212 18.42 -4.26 2.81
C LEU A 212 17.82 -3.64 4.08
N VAL A 213 17.54 -4.46 5.10
CA VAL A 213 17.05 -4.00 6.41
C VAL A 213 18.10 -3.14 7.11
N GLN A 214 19.36 -3.56 7.12
CA GLN A 214 20.46 -2.80 7.75
C GLN A 214 20.77 -1.48 7.03
N GLY A 215 20.62 -1.44 5.70
CA GLY A 215 20.82 -0.25 4.87
C GLY A 215 19.54 0.54 4.56
N ALA A 216 18.46 0.30 5.31
CA ALA A 216 17.14 0.87 5.00
C ALA A 216 17.12 2.41 5.05
N ASP A 217 18.01 3.04 5.82
CA ASP A 217 18.22 4.48 5.89
C ASP A 217 18.58 5.11 4.54
N ARG A 218 19.23 4.33 3.66
CA ARG A 218 19.63 4.75 2.30
C ARG A 218 18.55 4.55 1.25
N LEU A 219 17.52 3.75 1.55
CA LEU A 219 16.39 3.51 0.64
C LEU A 219 15.52 4.77 0.53
N ARG A 220 15.18 5.15 -0.72
CA ARG A 220 14.30 6.30 -0.99
C ARG A 220 12.85 5.86 -0.96
N GLU A 221 11.98 6.67 -0.36
CA GLU A 221 10.53 6.45 -0.41
C GLU A 221 9.93 7.15 -1.64
N ALA A 222 9.08 6.46 -2.39
CA ALA A 222 8.43 6.95 -3.61
C ALA A 222 7.54 8.18 -3.40
N SER A 223 7.12 8.42 -2.15
CA SER A 223 6.37 9.59 -1.72
C SER A 223 7.18 10.88 -1.83
N VAL A 224 8.51 10.82 -1.81
CA VAL A 224 9.43 11.97 -1.85
C VAL A 224 9.83 12.29 -3.30
N ARG A 225 8.85 12.39 -4.18
CA ARG A 225 9.13 12.71 -5.58
C ARG A 225 9.46 14.19 -5.73
N THR A 226 10.58 14.49 -6.41
CA THR A 226 10.86 15.86 -6.86
C THR A 226 9.74 16.36 -7.80
N PRO A 227 9.12 17.52 -7.53
CA PRO A 227 8.07 18.06 -8.39
C PRO A 227 8.52 18.18 -9.84
N TYR A 228 7.64 17.88 -10.79
CA TYR A 228 7.93 17.98 -12.22
C TYR A 228 8.11 19.43 -12.69
N TRP A 229 8.72 19.64 -13.86
CA TRP A 229 9.04 20.97 -14.41
C TRP A 229 7.89 21.98 -14.36
N SER A 230 6.67 21.58 -14.74
CA SER A 230 5.50 22.45 -14.72
C SER A 230 5.07 22.86 -13.31
N GLN A 231 5.20 21.95 -12.34
CA GLN A 231 4.94 22.21 -10.92
C GLN A 231 6.00 23.16 -10.34
N ARG A 232 7.27 22.95 -10.70
CA ARG A 232 8.37 23.85 -10.31
C ARG A 232 8.25 25.24 -10.92
N ARG A 233 7.83 25.33 -12.19
CA ARG A 233 7.73 26.61 -12.93
C ARG A 233 6.52 27.45 -12.54
N ARG A 234 5.43 26.83 -12.07
CA ARG A 234 4.18 27.56 -11.81
C ARG A 234 4.21 28.42 -10.55
N ALA A 235 5.14 28.23 -9.60
CA ALA A 235 5.19 28.94 -8.30
C ALA A 235 3.84 28.98 -7.53
N ILE A 236 2.85 28.24 -8.01
CA ILE A 236 1.52 28.08 -7.43
C ILE A 236 1.60 26.72 -6.77
N ALA A 237 1.41 26.70 -5.45
CA ALA A 237 1.23 25.47 -4.69
C ALA A 237 0.23 24.57 -5.44
N PRO A 238 0.50 23.27 -5.59
CA PRO A 238 -0.44 22.38 -6.25
C PRO A 238 -1.83 22.60 -5.64
N SER A 239 -2.83 22.87 -6.48
CA SER A 239 -4.21 23.01 -6.00
C SER A 239 -4.58 21.72 -5.29
N MET A 240 -5.05 21.84 -4.05
CA MET A 240 -5.58 20.70 -3.30
C MET A 240 -6.64 19.99 -4.15
N ILE A 241 -6.67 18.66 -4.08
CA ILE A 241 -7.65 17.86 -4.82
C ILE A 241 -9.01 17.90 -4.12
N ASP A 242 -10.07 17.92 -4.91
CA ASP A 242 -11.45 17.93 -4.42
C ASP A 242 -11.92 16.53 -3.95
N MET A 243 -13.05 16.49 -3.23
CA MET A 243 -13.66 15.26 -2.73
C MET A 243 -13.94 14.23 -3.84
N ALA A 244 -14.36 14.68 -5.03
CA ALA A 244 -14.63 13.79 -6.16
C ALA A 244 -13.36 13.09 -6.65
N THR A 245 -12.23 13.80 -6.68
CA THR A 245 -10.92 13.24 -7.00
C THR A 245 -10.41 12.32 -5.89
N VAL A 246 -10.64 12.67 -4.61
CA VAL A 246 -10.34 11.80 -3.47
C VAL A 246 -11.07 10.47 -3.60
N ALA A 247 -12.38 10.46 -3.86
CA ALA A 247 -13.16 9.22 -4.00
C ALA A 247 -12.62 8.32 -5.12
N ARG A 248 -12.28 8.88 -6.29
CA ARG A 248 -11.70 8.12 -7.40
C ARG A 248 -10.35 7.51 -7.07
N GLU A 249 -9.44 8.30 -6.51
CA GLU A 249 -8.11 7.82 -6.12
C GLU A 249 -8.18 6.82 -4.97
N PHE A 250 -9.10 7.00 -4.03
CA PHE A 250 -9.34 6.07 -2.93
C PHE A 250 -9.79 4.71 -3.44
N VAL A 251 -10.77 4.65 -4.34
CA VAL A 251 -11.20 3.38 -4.97
C VAL A 251 -10.05 2.69 -5.70
N ARG A 252 -9.13 3.46 -6.32
CA ARG A 252 -7.91 2.91 -6.94
C ARG A 252 -6.96 2.31 -5.92
N ILE A 253 -6.75 2.96 -4.77
CA ILE A 253 -5.96 2.42 -3.65
C ILE A 253 -6.59 1.10 -3.16
N VAL A 254 -7.90 1.10 -2.89
CA VAL A 254 -8.64 -0.10 -2.44
C VAL A 254 -8.54 -1.22 -3.47
N GLY A 255 -8.64 -0.92 -4.75
CA GLY A 255 -8.45 -1.88 -5.84
C GLY A 255 -7.08 -2.55 -5.81
N SER A 256 -6.02 -1.79 -5.52
CA SER A 256 -4.67 -2.35 -5.36
C SER A 256 -4.56 -3.26 -4.14
N PHE A 257 -5.15 -2.88 -3.01
CA PHE A 257 -5.19 -3.73 -1.80
C PHE A 257 -5.94 -5.03 -2.07
N ARG A 258 -7.09 -4.95 -2.76
CA ARG A 258 -7.89 -6.13 -3.13
C ARG A 258 -7.12 -7.09 -4.04
N THR A 259 -6.46 -6.59 -5.09
CA THR A 259 -5.68 -7.43 -6.01
C THR A 259 -4.54 -8.17 -5.29
N ASN A 260 -4.00 -7.58 -4.22
CA ASN A 260 -2.94 -8.14 -3.40
C ASN A 260 -3.46 -8.92 -2.17
N GLY A 261 -4.76 -9.19 -2.08
CA GLY A 261 -5.33 -10.06 -1.04
C GLY A 261 -5.51 -9.43 0.34
N TYR A 262 -5.39 -8.11 0.47
CA TYR A 262 -5.42 -7.44 1.78
C TYR A 262 -6.80 -7.46 2.46
N PHE A 263 -7.86 -7.82 1.72
CA PHE A 263 -9.20 -7.96 2.27
C PHE A 263 -9.68 -9.41 2.28
N ASP A 264 -8.88 -10.36 1.79
CA ASP A 264 -9.29 -11.75 1.57
C ASP A 264 -9.56 -12.52 2.88
N ARG A 265 -9.14 -11.98 4.02
CA ARG A 265 -9.51 -12.52 5.33
C ARG A 265 -11.01 -12.35 5.61
N GLU A 266 -11.56 -11.20 5.25
CA GLU A 266 -12.96 -10.84 5.51
C GLU A 266 -13.84 -11.01 4.26
N PHE A 267 -13.25 -10.86 3.07
CA PHE A 267 -13.86 -11.03 1.76
C PHE A 267 -13.17 -12.19 1.02
N PRO A 268 -13.27 -13.43 1.51
CA PRO A 268 -12.58 -14.56 0.94
C PRO A 268 -12.99 -14.78 -0.51
N LYS A 269 -11.98 -15.04 -1.36
CA LYS A 269 -12.20 -15.41 -2.74
C LYS A 269 -12.76 -16.83 -2.82
N ILE A 270 -13.81 -17.02 -3.62
CA ILE A 270 -14.34 -18.36 -3.90
C ILE A 270 -13.37 -19.11 -4.80
N CYS A 271 -12.95 -20.30 -4.38
CA CYS A 271 -12.27 -21.25 -5.27
C CYS A 271 -13.29 -22.09 -6.03
N VAL A 272 -13.01 -22.41 -7.28
CA VAL A 272 -13.84 -23.33 -8.09
C VAL A 272 -13.91 -24.74 -7.50
N ASP A 273 -12.88 -25.13 -6.73
CA ASP A 273 -12.78 -26.44 -6.07
C ASP A 273 -13.31 -26.43 -4.63
N ASP A 274 -13.66 -25.25 -4.11
CA ASP A 274 -14.11 -25.11 -2.74
C ASP A 274 -15.64 -25.16 -2.67
N HIS A 275 -16.14 -26.39 -2.54
CA HIS A 275 -17.57 -26.69 -2.47
C HIS A 275 -18.14 -26.54 -1.05
N GLU A 276 -17.29 -26.31 -0.05
CA GLU A 276 -17.68 -26.32 1.37
C GLU A 276 -17.63 -24.92 2.02
N THR A 277 -16.89 -23.96 1.46
CA THR A 277 -16.82 -22.59 2.02
C THR A 277 -18.08 -21.79 1.75
N VAL A 278 -18.61 -21.19 2.82
CA VAL A 278 -19.75 -20.28 2.77
C VAL A 278 -19.37 -19.04 1.97
N PHE A 279 -20.12 -18.74 0.91
CA PHE A 279 -19.95 -17.49 0.16
C PHE A 279 -20.20 -16.28 1.07
N VAL A 280 -19.22 -15.39 1.15
CA VAL A 280 -19.32 -14.11 1.85
C VAL A 280 -19.34 -13.00 0.80
N ASP A 281 -20.47 -12.31 0.67
CA ASP A 281 -20.54 -11.10 -0.15
C ASP A 281 -19.94 -9.92 0.64
N GLY A 282 -18.87 -9.32 0.11
CA GLY A 282 -18.26 -8.14 0.71
C GLY A 282 -19.23 -6.95 0.82
N SER A 283 -20.25 -6.90 -0.05
CA SER A 283 -21.34 -5.92 0.03
C SER A 283 -22.13 -6.11 1.32
N ASP A 284 -22.53 -7.35 1.63
CA ASP A 284 -23.30 -7.67 2.83
C ASP A 284 -22.50 -7.34 4.10
N VAL A 285 -21.21 -7.65 4.12
CA VAL A 285 -20.33 -7.32 5.25
C VAL A 285 -20.26 -5.81 5.46
N LEU A 286 -20.03 -5.03 4.40
CA LEU A 286 -19.94 -3.57 4.52
C LEU A 286 -21.28 -2.93 4.89
N GLN A 287 -22.39 -3.39 4.31
CA GLN A 287 -23.72 -2.90 4.63
C GLN A 287 -24.10 -3.22 6.08
N GLN A 288 -23.79 -4.43 6.56
CA GLN A 288 -24.03 -4.81 7.96
C GLN A 288 -23.17 -4.00 8.93
N MET A 289 -21.89 -3.79 8.58
CA MET A 289 -20.96 -3.06 9.44
C MET A 289 -21.28 -1.57 9.54
N LEU A 290 -21.69 -0.94 8.43
CA LEU A 290 -21.91 0.50 8.34
C LEU A 290 -23.39 0.91 8.50
N GLY A 291 -24.33 -0.02 8.35
CA GLY A 291 -25.76 0.30 8.30
C GLY A 291 -26.17 1.10 7.06
N ILE A 292 -25.31 1.18 6.04
CA ILE A 292 -25.56 1.90 4.79
C ILE A 292 -26.17 0.94 3.78
N PRO A 293 -27.44 1.11 3.36
CA PRO A 293 -28.05 0.24 2.37
C PRO A 293 -27.49 0.51 0.96
N ASN A 294 -27.55 -0.50 0.09
CA ASN A 294 -27.12 -0.40 -1.31
C ASN A 294 -25.65 -0.02 -1.48
N LEU A 295 -24.77 -0.28 -0.49
CA LEU A 295 -23.33 -0.19 -0.64
C LEU A 295 -22.80 -1.47 -1.30
N HIS A 296 -22.12 -1.35 -2.43
CA HIS A 296 -21.73 -2.49 -3.25
C HIS A 296 -20.22 -2.70 -3.21
N TRP A 297 -19.82 -3.97 -3.12
CA TRP A 297 -18.45 -4.40 -3.30
C TRP A 297 -18.30 -5.13 -4.64
N PRO A 298 -17.32 -4.79 -5.49
CA PRO A 298 -16.33 -3.71 -5.35
C PRO A 298 -16.88 -2.29 -5.32
N LEU A 299 -16.19 -1.43 -4.56
CA LEU A 299 -16.54 -0.01 -4.45
C LEU A 299 -16.46 0.71 -5.79
N ARG A 300 -17.37 1.67 -5.98
CA ARG A 300 -17.32 2.64 -7.08
C ARG A 300 -17.37 4.07 -6.55
N ALA A 301 -16.69 4.99 -7.21
CA ALA A 301 -16.53 6.35 -6.73
C ALA A 301 -17.83 7.17 -6.79
N ASP A 302 -18.66 6.95 -7.81
CA ASP A 302 -20.02 7.51 -7.95
C ASP A 302 -20.87 7.19 -6.72
N GLN A 303 -20.91 5.91 -6.35
CA GLN A 303 -21.67 5.45 -5.19
C GLN A 303 -21.23 6.08 -3.87
N LEU A 304 -19.92 6.22 -3.64
CA LEU A 304 -19.38 6.86 -2.42
C LEU A 304 -19.67 8.36 -2.34
N LEU A 305 -19.97 9.00 -3.47
CA LEU A 305 -20.30 10.43 -3.54
C LEU A 305 -21.81 10.67 -3.48
N GLU A 306 -22.63 9.70 -3.88
CA GLU A 306 -24.10 9.78 -3.82
C GLU A 306 -24.65 9.58 -2.41
N ILE A 307 -23.99 8.75 -1.62
CA ILE A 307 -24.41 8.44 -0.25
C ILE A 307 -23.69 9.38 0.72
N GLU A 308 -24.45 10.07 1.57
CA GLU A 308 -23.91 10.97 2.61
C GLU A 308 -22.94 10.21 3.52
N ASP A 309 -21.79 10.83 3.80
CA ASP A 309 -20.67 10.33 4.61
C ASP A 309 -20.05 8.97 4.22
N ALA A 310 -20.60 8.26 3.23
CA ALA A 310 -20.15 6.91 2.86
C ALA A 310 -18.67 6.82 2.50
N LEU A 311 -18.10 7.83 1.82
CA LEU A 311 -16.66 7.87 1.55
C LEU A 311 -15.84 7.73 2.85
N PHE A 312 -16.24 8.44 3.90
CA PHE A 312 -15.51 8.53 5.15
C PHE A 312 -15.73 7.28 6.01
N ASP A 313 -16.97 6.82 6.08
CA ASP A 313 -17.32 5.57 6.78
C ASP A 313 -16.59 4.36 6.17
N VAL A 314 -16.53 4.30 4.83
CA VAL A 314 -15.83 3.21 4.13
C VAL A 314 -14.32 3.31 4.30
N ILE A 315 -13.73 4.51 4.38
CA ILE A 315 -12.31 4.68 4.71
C ILE A 315 -12.00 4.05 6.09
N GLU A 316 -12.83 4.30 7.10
CA GLU A 316 -12.62 3.75 8.44
C GLU A 316 -12.93 2.24 8.52
N ALA A 317 -14.01 1.79 7.87
CA ALA A 317 -14.36 0.38 7.85
C ALA A 317 -13.30 -0.48 7.17
N LEU A 318 -12.78 -0.05 6.02
CA LEU A 318 -11.72 -0.79 5.34
C LEU A 318 -10.41 -0.80 6.13
N HIS A 319 -10.11 0.24 6.91
CA HIS A 319 -9.00 0.18 7.87
C HIS A 319 -9.21 -0.94 8.91
N ASP A 320 -10.43 -1.14 9.39
CA ASP A 320 -10.69 -2.15 10.40
C ASP A 320 -10.62 -3.58 9.83
N LEU A 321 -10.98 -3.75 8.56
CA LEU A 321 -11.02 -5.05 7.86
C LEU A 321 -9.69 -5.47 7.22
N VAL A 322 -8.77 -4.54 6.96
CA VAL A 322 -7.53 -4.83 6.22
C VAL A 322 -6.58 -5.75 7.00
N ALA A 323 -6.04 -6.77 6.33
CA ALA A 323 -5.04 -7.67 6.88
C ALA A 323 -4.04 -8.12 5.80
N ARG A 324 -2.73 -8.06 6.09
CA ARG A 324 -1.68 -8.32 5.08
C ARG A 324 -1.49 -9.83 4.95
N PRO A 325 -1.61 -10.43 3.76
CA PRO A 325 -1.30 -11.84 3.59
C PRO A 325 0.21 -12.10 3.69
N ARG A 326 0.59 -13.13 4.46
CA ARG A 326 1.99 -13.58 4.60
C ARG A 326 2.33 -14.76 3.69
N ALA A 327 1.32 -15.42 3.16
CA ALA A 327 1.48 -16.53 2.24
C ALA A 327 0.47 -16.40 1.10
N ARG A 328 0.86 -16.88 -0.07
CA ARG A 328 -0.02 -16.98 -1.23
C ARG A 328 0.31 -18.24 -2.02
N TYR A 329 -0.69 -18.80 -2.68
CA TYR A 329 -0.51 -19.87 -3.67
C TYR A 329 -1.29 -19.52 -4.93
N PHE A 330 -0.71 -19.84 -6.10
CA PHE A 330 -1.37 -19.62 -7.37
C PHE A 330 -2.12 -20.88 -7.78
N HIS A 331 -3.41 -20.73 -8.06
CA HIS A 331 -4.27 -21.78 -8.54
C HIS A 331 -4.67 -21.49 -9.99
N SER A 332 -4.07 -22.20 -10.95
CA SER A 332 -4.28 -21.96 -12.37
C SER A 332 -5.62 -22.49 -12.90
N TYR A 333 -6.22 -23.47 -12.22
CA TYR A 333 -7.45 -24.12 -12.68
C TYR A 333 -8.64 -23.15 -12.68
N GLY A 334 -9.47 -23.23 -13.73
CA GLY A 334 -10.67 -22.40 -13.87
C GLY A 334 -10.42 -20.88 -13.89
N GLY A 335 -9.17 -20.43 -14.10
CA GLY A 335 -8.82 -19.01 -13.96
C GLY A 335 -8.90 -18.49 -12.52
N CYS A 336 -8.79 -19.38 -11.52
CA CYS A 336 -8.99 -19.05 -10.12
C CYS A 336 -7.96 -18.03 -9.60
N GLY A 337 -6.69 -18.15 -9.97
CA GLY A 337 -5.66 -17.17 -9.65
C GLY A 337 -5.07 -17.31 -8.24
N TRP A 338 -4.64 -16.19 -7.64
CA TRP A 338 -3.99 -16.21 -6.32
C TRP A 338 -4.98 -16.39 -5.18
N HIS A 339 -4.60 -17.25 -4.24
CA HIS A 339 -5.20 -17.38 -2.92
C HIS A 339 -4.23 -16.93 -1.86
N TYR A 340 -4.75 -16.24 -0.85
CA TYR A 340 -3.95 -15.60 0.19
C TYR A 340 -4.28 -16.17 1.56
N SER A 341 -3.27 -16.25 2.42
CA SER A 341 -3.42 -16.81 3.76
C SER A 341 -2.39 -16.23 4.74
N GLN A 342 -2.48 -16.63 6.01
CA GLN A 342 -1.61 -16.19 7.10
C GLN A 342 -1.62 -14.66 7.25
N PHE A 343 -2.72 -14.10 7.69
CA PHE A 343 -2.91 -12.65 7.67
C PHE A 343 -2.31 -11.94 8.90
N ALA A 344 -1.69 -10.78 8.68
CA ALA A 344 -1.16 -9.89 9.71
C ALA A 344 -1.89 -8.54 9.72
N ILE A 345 -2.56 -8.23 10.83
CA ILE A 345 -3.41 -7.04 10.97
C ILE A 345 -2.60 -5.75 11.02
N GLU A 346 -1.73 -5.63 12.02
CA GLU A 346 -1.02 -4.37 12.31
C GLU A 346 -0.18 -3.84 11.14
N PRO A 347 0.56 -4.68 10.37
CA PRO A 347 1.27 -4.20 9.19
C PRO A 347 0.34 -3.67 8.10
N ALA A 348 -0.79 -4.33 7.86
CA ALA A 348 -1.75 -3.87 6.85
C ALA A 348 -2.43 -2.57 7.27
N ARG A 349 -2.85 -2.45 8.53
CA ARG A 349 -3.45 -1.22 9.04
C ARG A 349 -2.47 -0.05 8.96
N ALA A 350 -1.21 -0.25 9.32
CA ALA A 350 -0.17 0.78 9.20
C ALA A 350 0.04 1.21 7.74
N LEU A 351 0.15 0.25 6.80
CA LEU A 351 0.29 0.55 5.38
C LEU A 351 -0.94 1.26 4.81
N TYR A 352 -2.13 0.82 5.19
CA TYR A 352 -3.41 1.41 4.78
C TYR A 352 -3.49 2.87 5.21
N ARG A 353 -3.25 3.17 6.50
CA ARG A 353 -3.24 4.55 7.01
C ARG A 353 -2.23 5.42 6.26
N TRP A 354 -1.01 4.92 6.05
CA TRP A 354 0.00 5.68 5.31
C TRP A 354 -0.43 5.99 3.88
N ARG A 355 -0.99 5.01 3.15
CA ARG A 355 -1.47 5.21 1.78
C ARG A 355 -2.66 6.17 1.68
N VAL A 356 -3.62 6.02 2.58
CA VAL A 356 -4.81 6.87 2.60
C VAL A 356 -4.43 8.29 3.06
N ASN A 357 -3.54 8.46 4.04
CA ASN A 357 -3.09 9.78 4.45
C ASN A 357 -2.33 10.52 3.34
N GLN A 358 -1.51 9.83 2.53
CA GLN A 358 -0.91 10.46 1.34
C GLN A 358 -1.95 10.99 0.34
N LEU A 359 -3.13 10.37 0.29
CA LEU A 359 -4.23 10.87 -0.51
C LEU A 359 -4.89 12.08 0.17
N LEU A 360 -5.25 11.96 1.44
CA LEU A 360 -5.95 13.00 2.19
C LEU A 360 -5.11 14.28 2.38
N ASP A 361 -3.79 14.16 2.55
CA ASP A 361 -2.86 15.30 2.68
C ASP A 361 -2.80 16.18 1.42
N ARG A 362 -3.19 15.63 0.28
CA ARG A 362 -3.26 16.37 -0.98
C ARG A 362 -4.63 17.02 -1.19
N SER A 363 -5.59 16.75 -0.32
CA SER A 363 -6.98 17.20 -0.44
C SER A 363 -7.27 18.43 0.42
N ASP A 364 -8.36 19.12 0.10
CA ASP A 364 -8.88 20.26 0.87
C ASP A 364 -9.76 19.84 2.06
N LEU A 365 -9.90 18.53 2.31
CA LEU A 365 -10.77 17.99 3.35
C LEU A 365 -10.25 18.28 4.77
N GLY A 366 -8.94 18.51 4.93
CA GLY A 366 -8.33 18.77 6.24
C GLY A 366 -8.43 17.59 7.21
N LEU A 367 -8.46 16.35 6.69
CA LEU A 367 -8.60 15.11 7.47
C LEU A 367 -7.41 14.18 7.28
N ARG A 368 -7.15 13.35 8.28
CA ARG A 368 -6.23 12.20 8.22
C ARG A 368 -6.77 11.05 9.05
N LEU A 369 -6.41 9.82 8.73
CA LEU A 369 -6.52 8.70 9.67
C LEU A 369 -5.48 8.87 10.78
N ALA A 370 -5.92 8.87 12.04
CA ALA A 370 -5.01 8.92 13.18
C ALA A 370 -4.11 7.67 13.20
N ASP A 371 -2.82 7.89 13.44
CA ASP A 371 -1.76 6.88 13.47
C ASP A 371 -1.35 6.46 14.89
N GLU A 372 -1.81 7.21 15.89
CA GLU A 372 -1.56 7.02 17.32
C GLU A 372 -2.81 7.39 18.14
N GLY A 373 -2.86 6.97 19.40
CA GLY A 373 -3.96 7.32 20.33
C GLY A 373 -5.09 6.29 20.39
N GLU A 374 -6.20 6.70 20.98
CA GLU A 374 -7.43 5.88 21.10
C GLU A 374 -8.23 5.85 19.80
N ASP A 375 -8.04 6.87 18.97
CA ASP A 375 -8.69 7.13 17.69
C ASP A 375 -7.92 6.55 16.49
N VAL A 376 -6.92 5.68 16.71
CA VAL A 376 -6.15 5.05 15.62
C VAL A 376 -7.08 4.43 14.58
N GLY A 377 -6.91 4.85 13.32
CA GLY A 377 -7.76 4.40 12.22
C GLY A 377 -9.10 5.12 12.08
N ARG A 378 -9.31 6.21 12.81
CA ARG A 378 -10.44 7.13 12.63
C ARG A 378 -9.98 8.42 11.98
N LEU A 379 -10.88 9.05 11.24
CA LEU A 379 -10.66 10.32 10.57
C LEU A 379 -10.68 11.45 11.60
N VAL A 380 -9.57 12.16 11.65
CA VAL A 380 -9.34 13.29 12.55
C VAL A 380 -8.98 14.54 11.78
N ALA A 381 -9.30 15.70 12.33
CA ALA A 381 -8.90 16.97 11.77
C ALA A 381 -7.36 17.16 11.84
N VAL A 382 -6.80 17.69 10.75
CA VAL A 382 -5.38 18.05 10.67
C VAL A 382 -5.10 19.32 11.47
N THR A 383 -3.97 19.33 12.17
CA THR A 383 -3.44 20.49 12.90
C THR A 383 -2.06 20.86 12.34
N ASP A 384 -1.50 22.00 12.72
CA ASP A 384 -0.09 22.28 12.40
C ASP A 384 0.87 21.31 13.11
N ASP A 385 2.08 21.22 12.58
CA ASP A 385 3.13 20.29 13.02
C ASP A 385 3.44 20.42 14.52
N ALA A 386 3.48 21.65 15.06
CA ALA A 386 3.80 21.86 16.47
C ALA A 386 2.71 21.28 17.40
N ARG A 387 1.44 21.41 17.00
CA ARG A 387 0.31 20.79 17.71
C ARG A 387 0.26 19.28 17.51
N ALA A 388 0.59 18.78 16.32
CA ALA A 388 0.67 17.35 16.05
C ALA A 388 1.76 16.69 16.91
N ASP A 389 2.95 17.30 16.99
CA ASP A 389 4.05 16.84 17.82
C ASP A 389 3.70 16.82 19.32
N LEU A 390 2.95 17.82 19.79
CA LEU A 390 2.46 17.86 21.18
C LEU A 390 1.53 16.68 21.48
N VAL A 391 0.59 16.39 20.56
CA VAL A 391 -0.30 15.24 20.69
C VAL A 391 0.52 13.94 20.75
N SER A 392 1.47 13.75 19.84
CA SER A 392 2.30 12.54 19.78
C SER A 392 3.13 12.32 21.04
N ARG A 393 3.75 13.37 21.58
CA ARG A 393 4.48 13.28 22.85
C ARG A 393 3.60 12.84 24.02
N LEU A 394 2.34 13.27 24.05
CA LEU A 394 1.43 12.95 25.14
C LEU A 394 0.78 11.57 24.98
N THR A 395 0.44 11.16 23.76
CA THR A 395 -0.19 9.87 23.49
C THR A 395 0.80 8.70 23.55
N SER A 396 2.08 8.92 23.23
CA SER A 396 3.13 7.90 23.25
C SER A 396 3.64 7.50 24.65
N ARG A 397 3.15 8.15 25.72
CA ARG A 397 3.57 7.85 27.09
C ARG A 397 3.04 6.49 27.57
N PRO A 398 3.71 5.83 28.53
CA PRO A 398 3.23 4.58 29.10
C PRO A 398 1.79 4.73 29.64
N PRO A 399 0.91 3.73 29.43
CA PRO A 399 -0.47 3.81 29.87
C PRO A 399 -0.55 3.94 31.40
N ASP A 400 -1.26 4.97 31.83
CA ASP A 400 -1.70 5.17 33.21
C ASP A 400 -3.03 5.94 33.21
N ARG A 401 -3.65 6.07 34.38
CA ARG A 401 -4.96 6.73 34.51
C ARG A 401 -4.98 8.16 33.94
N ILE A 402 -3.86 8.88 34.00
CA ILE A 402 -3.80 10.26 33.50
C ILE A 402 -3.64 10.25 31.98
N THR A 403 -2.72 9.43 31.47
CA THR A 403 -2.42 9.26 30.05
C THR A 403 -3.65 8.75 29.29
N ASP A 404 -4.43 7.84 29.87
CA ASP A 404 -5.68 7.36 29.27
C ASP A 404 -6.71 8.49 29.17
N ARG A 405 -6.82 9.35 30.18
CA ARG A 405 -7.69 10.55 30.12
C ARG A 405 -7.21 11.58 29.12
N VAL A 406 -5.89 11.75 28.97
CA VAL A 406 -5.31 12.64 27.95
C VAL A 406 -5.65 12.10 26.56
N ARG A 407 -5.42 10.81 26.30
CA ARG A 407 -5.78 10.15 25.04
C ARG A 407 -7.26 10.32 24.72
N HIS A 408 -8.13 10.09 25.69
CA HIS A 408 -9.57 10.26 25.54
C HIS A 408 -9.96 11.70 25.20
N GLY A 409 -9.42 12.69 25.92
CA GLY A 409 -9.67 14.10 25.65
C GLY A 409 -9.19 14.53 24.26
N ILE A 410 -8.03 14.04 23.82
CA ILE A 410 -7.50 14.29 22.47
C ILE A 410 -8.43 13.68 21.40
N ALA A 411 -8.83 12.42 21.57
CA ALA A 411 -9.69 11.71 20.64
C ALA A 411 -11.05 12.43 20.47
N LEU A 412 -11.69 12.82 21.58
CA LEU A 412 -12.94 13.59 21.57
C LEU A 412 -12.80 14.91 20.81
N PHE A 413 -11.71 15.64 21.03
CA PHE A 413 -11.52 16.95 20.43
C PHE A 413 -11.23 16.90 18.93
N ARG A 414 -10.49 15.88 18.47
CA ARG A 414 -9.99 15.78 17.09
C ARG A 414 -10.92 15.01 16.15
N ALA A 415 -11.91 14.29 16.70
CA ALA A 415 -12.89 13.55 15.92
C ALA A 415 -13.51 14.44 14.83
N ARG A 416 -13.61 13.93 13.60
CA ARG A 416 -14.19 14.65 12.45
C ARG A 416 -15.55 15.29 12.76
N ALA A 417 -16.40 14.56 13.48
CA ALA A 417 -17.76 14.99 13.83
C ALA A 417 -17.84 15.68 15.21
N ALA A 418 -16.70 16.10 15.79
CA ALA A 418 -16.67 16.70 17.12
C ALA A 418 -17.56 17.95 17.19
N THR A 419 -18.61 17.86 18.00
CA THR A 419 -19.50 18.97 18.26
C THR A 419 -18.88 19.94 19.28
N GLU A 420 -19.50 21.10 19.45
CA GLU A 420 -19.14 22.03 20.51
C GLU A 420 -19.24 21.39 21.91
N HIS A 421 -20.16 20.44 22.10
CA HIS A 421 -20.29 19.69 23.34
C HIS A 421 -19.11 18.72 23.54
N ASP A 422 -18.68 18.03 22.49
CA ASP A 422 -17.53 17.11 22.54
C ASP A 422 -16.24 17.86 22.86
N LYS A 423 -16.03 19.02 22.21
CA LYS A 423 -14.89 19.90 22.52
C LYS A 423 -14.89 20.38 23.96
N ARG A 424 -16.06 20.72 24.53
CA ARG A 424 -16.18 21.06 25.96
C ARG A 424 -15.86 19.87 26.85
N SER A 425 -16.37 18.68 26.54
CA SER A 425 -16.07 17.45 27.28
C SER A 425 -14.58 17.10 27.26
N ALA A 426 -13.91 17.29 26.12
CA ALA A 426 -12.46 17.17 26.01
C ALA A 426 -11.72 18.16 26.94
N ILE A 427 -12.10 19.45 26.89
CA ILE A 427 -11.53 20.49 27.76
C ILE A 427 -11.75 20.16 29.24
N LEU A 428 -12.94 19.70 29.62
CA LEU A 428 -13.26 19.31 30.99
C LEU A 428 -12.43 18.13 31.47
N THR A 429 -12.19 17.15 30.59
CA THR A 429 -11.33 16.01 30.88
C THR A 429 -9.91 16.47 31.23
N LEU A 430 -9.33 17.36 30.41
CA LEU A 430 -8.01 17.95 30.67
C LEU A 430 -8.01 18.85 31.91
N ALA A 431 -9.06 19.66 32.11
CA ALA A 431 -9.21 20.51 33.29
C ALA A 431 -9.22 19.68 34.59
N GLY A 432 -9.85 18.50 34.57
CA GLY A 432 -9.82 17.59 35.70
C GLY A 432 -8.42 17.06 36.01
N ILE A 433 -7.57 16.84 35.00
CA ILE A 433 -6.17 16.44 35.19
C ILE A 433 -5.39 17.60 35.84
N LEU A 434 -5.59 18.81 35.35
CA LEU A 434 -4.96 20.01 35.90
C LEU A 434 -5.41 20.29 37.34
N GLU A 435 -6.67 20.00 37.68
CA GLU A 435 -7.21 20.12 39.04
C GLU A 435 -6.51 19.15 40.02
N GLU A 436 -6.28 17.90 39.62
CA GLU A 436 -5.51 16.93 40.41
C GLU A 436 -4.05 17.39 40.60
N ARG A 437 -3.52 18.17 39.66
CA ARG A 437 -2.17 18.74 39.68
C ARG A 437 -2.11 20.17 40.23
N ARG A 438 -3.20 20.69 40.81
CA ARG A 438 -3.30 22.10 41.24
C ARG A 438 -2.18 22.50 42.19
N GLN A 439 -1.83 21.66 43.17
CA GLN A 439 -0.79 22.01 44.14
C GLN A 439 0.58 22.14 43.47
N LEU A 440 0.94 21.19 42.59
CA LEU A 440 2.17 21.26 41.79
C LEU A 440 2.23 22.55 40.97
N LEU A 441 1.11 22.91 40.31
CA LEU A 441 1.03 24.13 39.49
C LEU A 441 1.15 25.40 40.34
N LYS A 442 0.56 25.44 41.53
CA LYS A 442 0.70 26.56 42.48
C LYS A 442 2.13 26.76 42.95
N ASP A 443 2.87 25.67 43.15
CA ASP A 443 4.24 25.72 43.64
C ASP A 443 5.25 26.15 42.55
N ASN A 444 4.88 26.00 41.27
CA ASN A 444 5.80 26.21 40.14
C ASN A 444 5.42 27.38 39.21
N LEU A 445 4.16 27.82 39.18
CA LEU A 445 3.69 28.92 38.33
C LEU A 445 3.58 30.24 39.10
N VAL A 446 3.66 31.35 38.38
CA VAL A 446 3.36 32.67 38.94
C VAL A 446 1.88 32.72 39.32
N LYS A 447 1.57 33.23 40.51
CA LYS A 447 0.21 33.23 41.09
C LYS A 447 -0.88 33.78 40.16
N LYS A 448 -0.56 34.77 39.32
CA LYS A 448 -1.52 35.34 38.36
C LYS A 448 -1.85 34.38 37.22
N ASP A 449 -0.87 33.60 36.77
CA ASP A 449 -1.01 32.68 35.64
C ASP A 449 -1.76 31.42 36.08
N GLU A 450 -1.50 30.92 37.29
CA GLU A 450 -2.31 29.85 37.91
C GLU A 450 -3.76 30.30 38.10
N GLY A 451 -3.96 31.53 38.60
CA GLY A 451 -5.29 32.13 38.73
C GLY A 451 -6.03 32.14 37.39
N ALA A 452 -5.40 32.66 36.34
CA ALA A 452 -5.98 32.71 35.00
C ALA A 452 -6.35 31.31 34.45
N LEU A 453 -5.50 30.30 34.69
CA LEU A 453 -5.73 28.92 34.27
C LEU A 453 -7.03 28.34 34.83
N PHE A 454 -7.25 28.49 36.14
CA PHE A 454 -8.44 27.95 36.78
C PHE A 454 -9.66 28.88 36.64
N ASP A 455 -9.45 30.18 36.48
CA ASP A 455 -10.53 31.14 36.19
C ASP A 455 -11.18 30.85 34.84
N ILE A 456 -10.40 30.42 33.84
CA ILE A 456 -10.94 30.03 32.53
C ILE A 456 -11.89 28.82 32.66
N ALA A 457 -11.52 27.79 33.44
CA ALA A 457 -12.38 26.63 33.68
C ALA A 457 -13.70 26.97 34.40
N ASN A 458 -13.69 28.02 35.23
CA ASN A 458 -14.80 28.36 36.12
C ASN A 458 -15.76 29.42 35.55
N ASN A 459 -15.28 30.34 34.72
CA ASN A 459 -16.05 31.52 34.28
C ASN A 459 -16.52 31.44 32.82
N PHE A 460 -15.80 30.70 31.98
CA PHE A 460 -16.29 30.32 30.65
C PHE A 460 -17.22 29.14 30.84
N ALA A 461 -18.37 29.12 30.14
CA ALA A 461 -19.44 28.12 30.25
C ALA A 461 -19.02 26.67 29.91
N LEU A 462 -18.04 26.13 30.65
CA LEU A 462 -17.36 24.87 30.43
C LEU A 462 -17.85 23.84 31.45
N ARG A 463 -17.83 24.15 32.76
CA ARG A 463 -18.22 23.22 33.85
C ARG A 463 -19.72 23.22 34.18
N HIS A 464 -20.36 24.38 34.21
CA HIS A 464 -21.76 24.50 34.61
C HIS A 464 -22.43 25.50 33.67
N GLN A 465 -23.33 25.06 32.79
CA GLN A 465 -24.06 25.97 31.90
C GLN A 465 -25.07 26.83 32.69
N ASP A 466 -24.56 27.71 33.55
CA ASP A 466 -25.31 28.67 34.36
C ASP A 466 -25.43 29.99 33.61
N LEU A 467 -26.53 30.72 33.83
CA LEU A 467 -26.83 31.97 33.14
C LEU A 467 -25.81 33.09 33.43
N LYS A 468 -24.95 32.89 34.44
CA LYS A 468 -23.92 33.84 34.88
C LYS A 468 -22.55 33.63 34.22
N GLN A 469 -22.33 32.49 33.55
CA GLN A 469 -21.06 32.21 32.87
C GLN A 469 -21.05 32.85 31.48
N GLN A 470 -19.87 33.25 30.99
CA GLN A 470 -19.77 33.79 29.63
C GLN A 470 -20.09 32.69 28.64
N ARG A 471 -21.10 32.90 27.79
CA ARG A 471 -21.57 31.95 26.77
C ARG A 471 -21.40 32.47 25.35
N ASP A 472 -21.21 33.78 25.22
CA ASP A 472 -21.15 34.49 23.94
C ASP A 472 -19.68 34.60 23.47
N TYR A 473 -19.04 33.45 23.32
CA TYR A 473 -17.69 33.37 22.75
C TYR A 473 -17.71 32.48 21.51
N ASP A 474 -16.89 32.86 20.54
CA ASP A 474 -16.74 32.12 19.29
C ASP A 474 -16.28 30.67 19.58
N PRO A 475 -16.82 29.64 18.87
CA PRO A 475 -16.35 28.26 19.01
C PRO A 475 -14.83 28.08 18.87
N ALA A 476 -14.14 28.95 18.12
CA ALA A 476 -12.68 28.98 18.02
C ALA A 476 -11.99 29.19 19.38
N PHE A 477 -12.69 29.76 20.36
CA PHE A 477 -12.18 29.91 21.71
C PHE A 477 -12.03 28.57 22.44
N LEU A 478 -12.90 27.59 22.15
CA LEU A 478 -12.75 26.23 22.69
C LEU A 478 -11.47 25.58 22.16
N ASP A 479 -11.13 25.81 20.90
CA ASP A 479 -9.90 25.30 20.32
C ASP A 479 -8.69 25.89 21.04
N TRP A 480 -8.67 27.21 21.26
CA TRP A 480 -7.61 27.87 22.02
C TRP A 480 -7.48 27.30 23.45
N ILE A 481 -8.59 27.16 24.19
CA ILE A 481 -8.58 26.61 25.55
C ILE A 481 -8.04 25.19 25.56
N PHE A 482 -8.50 24.34 24.64
CA PHE A 482 -8.06 22.95 24.55
C PHE A 482 -6.55 22.86 24.38
N TRP A 483 -5.98 23.58 23.41
CA TRP A 483 -4.54 23.54 23.16
C TRP A 483 -3.73 24.10 24.33
N TRP A 484 -4.23 25.14 24.99
CA TRP A 484 -3.59 25.69 26.17
C TRP A 484 -3.58 24.71 27.35
N TYR A 485 -4.69 24.01 27.60
CA TYR A 485 -4.78 23.00 28.66
C TYR A 485 -3.92 21.79 28.34
N LEU A 486 -3.91 21.34 27.09
CA LEU A 486 -3.08 20.22 26.66
C LEU A 486 -1.58 20.53 26.83
N ALA A 487 -1.15 21.73 26.42
CA ALA A 487 0.21 22.19 26.66
C ALA A 487 0.55 22.31 28.16
N THR A 488 -0.42 22.71 28.99
CA THR A 488 -0.23 22.79 30.44
C THR A 488 -0.12 21.39 31.08
N VAL A 489 -0.86 20.40 30.55
CA VAL A 489 -0.69 19.00 30.95
C VAL A 489 0.73 18.55 30.64
N GLU A 490 1.24 18.80 29.44
CA GLU A 490 2.62 18.48 29.06
C GLU A 490 3.67 19.18 29.94
N LEU A 491 3.48 20.46 30.26
CA LEU A 491 4.33 21.17 31.21
C LEU A 491 4.33 20.49 32.58
N SER A 492 3.15 20.17 33.12
CA SER A 492 3.03 19.53 34.42
C SER A 492 3.64 18.13 34.44
N ASP A 493 3.62 17.43 33.32
CA ASP A 493 4.30 16.15 33.13
C ASP A 493 5.82 16.28 33.19
N HIS A 494 6.39 17.32 32.57
CA HIS A 494 7.81 17.65 32.67
C HIS A 494 8.22 18.05 34.09
N LEU A 495 7.35 18.74 34.82
CA LEU A 495 7.62 19.10 36.22
C LEU A 495 7.64 17.88 37.14
N LEU A 496 6.75 16.89 36.91
CA LEU A 496 6.71 15.65 37.68
C LEU A 496 7.89 14.71 37.39
N SER A 497 8.44 14.75 36.17
CA SER A 497 9.57 13.92 35.77
C SER A 497 10.94 14.48 36.18
N ARG A 498 10.99 15.71 36.71
CA ARG A 498 12.23 16.28 37.24
C ARG A 498 12.70 15.49 38.48
N PRO A 499 13.96 15.04 38.54
CA PRO A 499 14.50 14.46 39.76
C PRO A 499 14.47 15.52 40.87
N THR A 500 13.85 15.20 42.00
CA THR A 500 13.91 16.03 43.20
C THR A 500 15.37 16.18 43.61
N SER A 501 15.91 17.39 43.45
CA SER A 501 17.25 17.76 43.94
C SER A 501 17.29 17.89 45.44
#